data_AF-A0AB74CJ95-F1
#
_entry.id   AF-A0AB74CJ95-F1
#
_cell.length_a   1.000
_cell.length_b   1.000
_cell.length_c   1.000
_cell.angle_alpha   90.00
_cell.angle_beta   90.00
_cell.angle_gamma   90.00
#
_symmetry.space_group_name_H-M   'P 1'
#
loop_
_entity.id
_entity.type
_entity.pdbx_description
1 polymer ?
#
loop_
_entity_poly.entity_id
_entity_poly.type
_entity_poly.pdbx_seq_one_letter_code
_entity_poly.pdbx_strand_id
1 'polypeptide(L)'
;MATQLDFPALSKQMTGKWTTEGFDILVSYTEAKVNQLLRARSEQLKSILKMGPLETSYVDPLTDETIHLNVFMNLEHPLLQFEDEHGNITLTFDIQEGHYDIIDKNITKPLPSGMAVSFKTTLNNVKGTVESSQSEDGPKGKGVKTASANELVIFNPDEKDVSQHVCITFEKASADFIGTTEESKKRVAGMAFLLGAVKEYFQQHAELKYFVAGVSNKYNPESGSDSLQPRSFRFNTLKGKTENDESALCM
;
A
#
# COMPACT_ATOMS: atom_id res chain seq x y z
N MET A 1 43.88 12.40 24.31
CA MET A 1 44.33 11.79 23.04
C MET A 1 43.25 10.80 22.61
N ALA A 2 42.66 10.97 21.42
CA ALA A 2 41.70 10.00 20.90
C ALA A 2 42.47 8.76 20.44
N THR A 3 42.17 7.59 21.02
CA THR A 3 42.78 6.33 20.62
C THR A 3 42.18 5.90 19.28
N GLN A 4 42.99 5.84 18.23
CA GLN A 4 42.56 5.34 16.94
C GLN A 4 42.37 3.82 17.04
N LEU A 5 41.13 3.37 16.99
CA LEU A 5 40.77 1.97 16.99
C LEU A 5 40.87 1.40 15.58
N ASP A 6 41.26 0.14 15.46
CA ASP A 6 41.17 -0.58 14.19
C ASP A 6 39.71 -0.97 13.89
N PHE A 7 39.44 -1.34 12.63
CA PHE A 7 38.09 -1.65 12.18
C PHE A 7 37.41 -2.78 12.99
N PRO A 8 38.09 -3.89 13.35
CA PRO A 8 37.50 -4.91 14.22
C PRO A 8 37.13 -4.41 15.62
N ALA A 9 37.98 -3.60 16.26
CA ALA A 9 37.68 -3.03 17.56
C ALA A 9 36.54 -2.01 17.51
N LEU A 10 36.45 -1.22 16.43
CA LEU A 10 35.31 -0.34 16.16
C LEU A 10 34.01 -1.12 15.98
N SER A 11 34.00 -2.14 15.13
CA SER A 11 32.83 -2.99 14.87
C SER A 11 32.30 -3.63 16.17
N LYS A 12 33.21 -4.15 17.01
CA LYS A 12 32.85 -4.71 18.32
C LYS A 12 32.26 -3.66 19.26
N GLN A 13 32.75 -2.42 19.24
CA GLN A 13 32.19 -1.33 20.05
C GLN A 13 30.85 -0.79 19.52
N MET A 14 30.54 -1.02 18.24
CA MET A 14 29.30 -0.62 17.59
C MET A 14 28.20 -1.69 17.69
N THR A 15 28.56 -2.94 17.99
CA THR A 15 27.60 -4.03 18.16
C THR A 15 26.62 -3.72 19.29
N GLY A 16 25.32 -3.83 19.03
CA GLY A 16 24.26 -3.52 20.00
C GLY A 16 23.96 -2.03 20.19
N LYS A 17 24.64 -1.14 19.46
CA LYS A 17 24.29 0.28 19.38
C LYS A 17 23.40 0.56 18.19
N TRP A 18 22.64 1.65 18.28
CA TRP A 18 21.83 2.12 17.17
C TRP A 18 22.72 2.52 16.00
N THR A 19 22.34 2.05 14.82
CA THR A 19 23.05 2.27 13.57
C THR A 19 22.02 2.60 12.50
N THR A 20 22.43 3.39 11.52
CA THR A 20 21.62 3.69 10.35
C THR A 20 21.76 2.62 9.27
N GLU A 21 22.50 1.54 9.53
CA GLU A 21 22.74 0.43 8.57
C GLU A 21 23.26 0.93 7.21
N GLY A 22 24.12 1.96 7.25
CA GLY A 22 24.75 2.54 6.05
C GLY A 22 23.94 3.65 5.36
N PHE A 23 22.79 4.04 5.91
CA PHE A 23 22.07 5.24 5.48
C PHE A 23 22.70 6.50 6.09
N ASP A 24 22.77 7.59 5.31
CA ASP A 24 23.19 8.91 5.84
C ASP A 24 22.10 9.48 6.77
N ILE A 25 20.84 9.28 6.40
CA ILE A 25 19.65 9.66 7.16
C ILE A 25 18.70 8.47 7.09
N LEU A 26 18.19 8.05 8.26
CA LEU A 26 17.19 6.99 8.37
C LEU A 26 15.92 7.59 8.99
N VAL A 27 14.80 7.44 8.29
CA VAL A 27 13.47 7.79 8.78
C VAL A 27 12.65 6.51 8.90
N SER A 28 11.95 6.35 10.03
CA SER A 28 11.12 5.18 10.27
C SER A 28 9.72 5.56 10.72
N TYR A 29 8.72 4.89 10.15
CA TYR A 29 7.32 4.99 10.56
C TYR A 29 6.82 3.63 11.01
N THR A 30 6.22 3.56 12.20
CA THR A 30 5.58 2.32 12.66
C THR A 30 4.37 1.99 11.81
N GLU A 31 4.03 0.70 11.71
CA GLU A 31 2.83 0.23 10.98
C GLU A 31 1.56 0.94 11.45
N ALA A 32 1.42 1.18 12.75
CA ALA A 32 0.31 1.94 13.31
C ALA A 32 0.22 3.38 12.76
N LYS A 33 1.37 4.05 12.57
CA LYS A 33 1.41 5.40 11.99
C LYS A 33 1.12 5.40 10.50
N VAL A 34 1.61 4.39 9.77
CA VAL A 34 1.26 4.18 8.36
C VAL A 34 -0.24 3.95 8.21
N ASN A 35 -0.86 3.14 9.07
CA ASN A 35 -2.31 2.92 9.08
C ASN A 35 -3.12 4.17 9.43
N GLN A 36 -2.63 5.00 10.34
CA GLN A 36 -3.24 6.31 10.63
C GLN A 36 -3.25 7.22 9.38
N LEU A 37 -2.14 7.24 8.63
CA LEU A 37 -2.03 8.00 7.38
C LEU A 37 -2.96 7.43 6.30
N LEU A 38 -2.99 6.10 6.13
CA LEU A 38 -3.84 5.43 5.14
C LEU A 38 -5.32 5.68 5.37
N ARG A 39 -5.77 5.71 6.64
CA ARG A 39 -7.13 6.12 7.00
C ARG A 39 -7.44 7.52 6.46
N ALA A 40 -6.62 8.51 6.81
CA ALA A 40 -6.81 9.89 6.34
C ALA A 40 -6.80 10.00 4.80
N ARG A 41 -5.94 9.23 4.12
CA ARG A 41 -5.91 9.19 2.65
C ARG A 41 -7.17 8.57 2.05
N SER A 42 -7.65 7.48 2.63
CA SER A 42 -8.85 6.80 2.12
C SER A 42 -10.12 7.65 2.23
N GLU A 43 -10.21 8.57 3.21
CA GLU A 43 -11.31 9.54 3.32
C GLU A 43 -11.39 10.49 2.11
N GLN A 44 -10.25 10.75 1.46
CA GLN A 44 -10.13 11.55 0.25
C GLN A 44 -10.49 10.71 -0.99
N LEU A 45 -10.30 9.40 -0.94
CA LEU A 45 -10.57 8.44 -2.01
C LEU A 45 -11.97 7.80 -1.87
N LYS A 46 -13.01 8.62 -1.68
CA LYS A 46 -14.39 8.16 -1.41
C LYS A 46 -14.95 7.20 -2.46
N SER A 47 -14.55 7.34 -3.72
CA SER A 47 -14.99 6.43 -4.78
C SER A 47 -14.50 5.00 -4.57
N ILE A 48 -13.33 4.82 -3.94
CA ILE A 48 -12.80 3.50 -3.60
C ILE A 48 -13.53 2.91 -2.39
N LEU A 49 -13.87 3.74 -1.39
CA LEU A 49 -14.62 3.28 -0.21
C LEU A 49 -16.11 3.02 -0.50
N LYS A 50 -16.67 3.63 -1.55
CA LYS A 50 -18.06 3.42 -2.00
C LYS A 50 -18.05 2.95 -3.45
N MET A 51 -17.88 1.66 -3.61
CA MET A 51 -17.79 1.02 -4.92
C MET A 51 -19.16 0.67 -5.46
N GLY A 52 -19.32 0.83 -6.77
CA GLY A 52 -20.48 0.33 -7.51
C GLY A 52 -21.15 1.40 -8.39
N PRO A 53 -21.91 0.98 -9.42
CA PRO A 53 -22.06 -0.41 -9.87
C PRO A 53 -20.76 -0.95 -10.51
N LEU A 54 -20.32 -2.13 -10.06
CA LEU A 54 -19.25 -2.89 -10.74
C LEU A 54 -19.90 -3.97 -11.58
N GLU A 55 -19.80 -3.84 -12.90
CA GLU A 55 -20.35 -4.82 -13.84
C GLU A 55 -19.46 -6.07 -13.87
N THR A 56 -20.08 -7.25 -13.76
CA THR A 56 -19.40 -8.53 -13.90
C THR A 56 -20.36 -9.62 -14.35
N SER A 57 -19.84 -10.80 -14.66
CA SER A 57 -20.64 -11.97 -14.97
C SER A 57 -19.96 -13.24 -14.52
N TYR A 58 -20.74 -14.27 -14.23
CA TYR A 58 -20.23 -15.62 -14.00
C TYR A 58 -21.12 -16.64 -14.72
N VAL A 59 -20.55 -17.82 -15.00
CA VAL A 59 -21.30 -18.95 -15.53
C VAL A 59 -21.78 -19.81 -14.36
N ASP A 60 -23.09 -19.97 -14.21
CA ASP A 60 -23.66 -20.84 -13.18
C ASP A 60 -23.30 -22.30 -13.50
N PRO A 61 -22.54 -23.00 -12.63
CA PRO A 61 -22.07 -24.36 -12.92
C PRO A 61 -23.19 -25.41 -12.94
N LEU A 62 -24.41 -25.08 -12.47
CA LEU A 62 -25.55 -25.99 -12.49
C LEU A 62 -26.38 -25.85 -13.77
N THR A 63 -26.45 -24.66 -14.36
CA THR A 63 -27.32 -24.37 -15.51
C THR A 63 -26.56 -24.01 -16.79
N ASP A 64 -25.24 -23.79 -16.72
CA ASP A 64 -24.39 -23.24 -17.79
C ASP A 64 -24.86 -21.85 -18.30
N GLU A 65 -25.73 -21.17 -17.57
CA GLU A 65 -26.19 -19.82 -17.90
C GLU A 65 -25.17 -18.78 -17.47
N THR A 66 -24.89 -17.81 -18.34
CA THR A 66 -24.15 -16.61 -17.94
C THR A 66 -25.09 -15.69 -17.17
N ILE A 67 -24.72 -15.34 -15.95
CA ILE A 67 -25.46 -14.47 -15.06
C ILE A 67 -24.74 -13.13 -14.98
N HIS A 68 -25.43 -12.05 -15.39
CA HIS A 68 -24.89 -10.69 -15.32
C HIS A 68 -25.21 -10.04 -13.97
N LEU A 69 -24.21 -9.37 -13.41
CA LEU A 69 -24.24 -8.83 -12.06
C LEU A 69 -23.79 -7.38 -12.01
N ASN A 70 -24.46 -6.59 -11.16
CA ASN A 70 -23.92 -5.33 -10.66
C ASN A 70 -23.57 -5.47 -9.19
N VAL A 71 -22.33 -5.13 -8.82
CA VAL A 71 -21.84 -5.28 -7.45
C VAL A 71 -21.67 -3.91 -6.80
N PHE A 72 -22.08 -3.80 -5.54
CA PHE A 72 -22.00 -2.59 -4.75
C PHE A 72 -21.41 -2.92 -3.37
N MET A 73 -20.44 -2.12 -2.92
CA MET A 73 -19.79 -2.31 -1.61
C MET A 73 -19.43 -0.97 -0.98
N ASN A 74 -19.74 -0.84 0.30
CA ASN A 74 -19.20 0.18 1.20
C ASN A 74 -18.10 -0.46 2.04
N LEU A 75 -16.87 0.03 1.86
CA LEU A 75 -15.68 -0.45 2.54
C LEU A 75 -15.31 0.47 3.70
N GLU A 76 -14.78 -0.12 4.76
CA GLU A 76 -14.05 0.57 5.81
C GLU A 76 -12.67 1.02 5.30
N HIS A 77 -12.01 1.88 6.07
CA HIS A 77 -10.65 2.30 5.80
C HIS A 77 -9.67 1.10 5.73
N PRO A 78 -8.67 1.16 4.84
CA PRO A 78 -7.68 0.10 4.71
C PRO A 78 -6.86 -0.08 5.99
N LEU A 79 -6.57 -1.33 6.31
CA LEU A 79 -5.57 -1.73 7.29
C LEU A 79 -4.43 -2.48 6.58
N LEU A 80 -3.24 -1.90 6.64
CA LEU A 80 -2.00 -2.45 6.13
C LEU A 80 -1.27 -3.27 7.21
N GLN A 81 -0.75 -4.41 6.81
CA GLN A 81 0.18 -5.23 7.57
C GLN A 81 1.43 -5.49 6.74
N PHE A 82 2.61 -5.27 7.32
CA PHE A 82 3.88 -5.63 6.69
C PHE A 82 4.13 -7.14 6.78
N GLU A 83 4.47 -7.75 5.65
CA GLU A 83 4.65 -9.22 5.57
C GLU A 83 6.12 -9.65 5.63
N ASP A 84 7.03 -8.80 5.19
CA ASP A 84 8.47 -9.07 5.19
C ASP A 84 9.30 -7.79 5.02
N GLU A 85 10.59 -7.98 4.71
CA GLU A 85 11.61 -6.97 4.41
C GLU A 85 11.79 -6.70 2.91
N HIS A 86 10.77 -6.96 2.10
CA HIS A 86 10.78 -6.74 0.66
C HIS A 86 9.61 -5.89 0.19
N GLY A 87 8.99 -5.16 1.11
CA GLY A 87 7.83 -4.33 0.82
C GLY A 87 6.56 -5.13 0.54
N ASN A 88 6.52 -6.45 0.79
CA ASN A 88 5.27 -7.20 0.68
C ASN A 88 4.35 -6.81 1.82
N ILE A 89 3.08 -6.61 1.49
CA ILE A 89 2.04 -6.17 2.42
C ILE A 89 0.74 -6.92 2.19
N THR A 90 -0.04 -7.01 3.26
CA THR A 90 -1.47 -7.36 3.19
C THR A 90 -2.27 -6.10 3.49
N LEU A 91 -3.22 -5.77 2.61
CA LEU A 91 -4.14 -4.65 2.77
C LEU A 91 -5.56 -5.19 2.90
N THR A 92 -6.21 -4.90 4.03
CA THR A 92 -7.56 -5.40 4.32
C THR A 92 -8.55 -4.25 4.40
N PHE A 93 -9.70 -4.42 3.76
CA PHE A 93 -10.84 -3.51 3.81
C PHE A 93 -12.06 -4.28 4.31
N ASP A 94 -12.55 -3.95 5.50
CA ASP A 94 -13.80 -4.54 5.99
C ASP A 94 -14.98 -4.07 5.13
N ILE A 95 -15.88 -4.97 4.75
CA ILE A 95 -17.09 -4.64 4.01
C ILE A 95 -18.17 -4.28 5.03
N GLN A 96 -18.46 -2.99 5.14
CA GLN A 96 -19.51 -2.47 6.03
C GLN A 96 -20.89 -2.86 5.52
N GLU A 97 -21.13 -2.65 4.23
CA GLU A 97 -22.36 -3.01 3.55
C GLU A 97 -22.03 -3.46 2.13
N GLY A 98 -22.78 -4.41 1.59
CA GLY A 98 -22.64 -4.76 0.19
C GLY A 98 -23.79 -5.62 -0.31
N HIS A 99 -24.01 -5.56 -1.61
CA HIS A 99 -24.99 -6.37 -2.31
C HIS A 99 -24.58 -6.56 -3.77
N TYR A 100 -25.21 -7.51 -4.43
CA TYR A 100 -25.16 -7.62 -5.88
C TYR A 100 -26.55 -7.80 -6.46
N ASP A 101 -26.78 -7.18 -7.61
CA ASP A 101 -28.00 -7.31 -8.38
C ASP A 101 -27.77 -8.31 -9.51
N ILE A 102 -28.63 -9.32 -9.60
CA ILE A 102 -28.72 -10.20 -10.75
C ILE A 102 -29.58 -9.49 -11.80
N ILE A 103 -28.92 -8.89 -12.78
CA ILE A 103 -29.53 -7.95 -13.73
C ILE A 103 -30.71 -8.60 -14.46
N ASP A 104 -30.49 -9.79 -15.03
CA ASP A 104 -31.48 -10.47 -15.86
C ASP A 104 -32.72 -10.93 -15.08
N LYS A 105 -32.60 -11.09 -13.76
CA LYS A 105 -33.66 -11.58 -12.88
C LYS A 105 -34.27 -10.46 -12.02
N ASN A 106 -33.70 -9.26 -12.05
CA ASN A 106 -34.05 -8.14 -11.18
C ASN A 106 -34.10 -8.55 -9.69
N ILE A 107 -33.10 -9.33 -9.26
CA ILE A 107 -32.98 -9.83 -7.88
C ILE A 107 -31.76 -9.20 -7.22
N THR A 108 -31.95 -8.51 -6.11
CA THR A 108 -30.87 -8.05 -5.24
C THR A 108 -30.56 -9.09 -4.17
N LYS A 109 -29.29 -9.44 -4.00
CA LYS A 109 -28.81 -10.32 -2.92
C LYS A 109 -27.79 -9.59 -2.05
N PRO A 110 -27.97 -9.56 -0.71
CA PRO A 110 -27.00 -8.95 0.17
C PRO A 110 -25.73 -9.81 0.26
N LEU A 111 -24.57 -9.15 0.41
CA LEU A 111 -23.36 -9.83 0.84
C LEU A 111 -23.49 -10.19 2.33
N PRO A 112 -22.97 -11.36 2.76
CA PRO A 112 -22.90 -11.70 4.17
C PRO A 112 -22.17 -10.64 5.00
N SER A 113 -22.68 -10.37 6.20
CA SER A 113 -21.98 -9.50 7.16
C SER A 113 -20.68 -10.16 7.67
N GLY A 114 -19.73 -9.32 8.10
CA GLY A 114 -18.44 -9.78 8.59
C GLY A 114 -17.53 -10.31 7.48
N MET A 115 -17.63 -9.76 6.27
CA MET A 115 -16.67 -10.02 5.20
C MET A 115 -15.68 -8.87 5.08
N ALA A 116 -14.49 -9.17 4.57
CA ALA A 116 -13.51 -8.17 4.19
C ALA A 116 -12.87 -8.54 2.83
N VAL A 117 -12.42 -7.53 2.10
CA VAL A 117 -11.56 -7.71 0.93
C VAL A 117 -10.11 -7.62 1.38
N SER A 118 -9.32 -8.63 1.08
CA SER A 118 -7.89 -8.67 1.38
C SER A 118 -7.09 -8.66 0.09
N PHE A 119 -6.12 -7.75 -0.01
CA PHE A 119 -5.16 -7.69 -1.10
C PHE A 119 -3.77 -8.03 -0.58
N LYS A 120 -3.15 -9.07 -1.12
CA LYS A 120 -1.70 -9.27 -0.97
C LYS A 120 -1.01 -8.57 -2.12
N THR A 121 -0.14 -7.62 -1.79
CA THR A 121 0.52 -6.77 -2.78
C THR A 121 1.85 -6.23 -2.25
N THR A 122 2.42 -5.25 -2.92
CA THR A 122 3.72 -4.66 -2.61
C THR A 122 3.65 -3.14 -2.49
N LEU A 123 4.59 -2.59 -1.72
CA LEU A 123 4.99 -1.20 -1.80
C LEU A 123 6.06 -1.04 -2.87
N ASN A 124 5.91 -0.03 -3.72
CA ASN A 124 6.90 0.35 -4.72
C ASN A 124 7.34 1.80 -4.52
N ASN A 125 8.60 2.06 -4.84
CA ASN A 125 9.09 3.40 -5.02
C ASN A 125 8.62 3.94 -6.37
N VAL A 126 8.08 5.14 -6.39
CA VAL A 126 7.46 5.78 -7.54
C VAL A 126 8.05 7.16 -7.77
N LYS A 127 8.65 7.37 -8.95
CA LYS A 127 9.11 8.72 -9.34
C LYS A 127 7.91 9.64 -9.56
N GLY A 128 7.92 10.80 -8.91
CA GLY A 128 6.93 11.84 -9.07
C GLY A 128 7.54 13.25 -9.05
N THR A 129 6.68 14.25 -8.82
CA THR A 129 7.05 15.66 -8.68
C THR A 129 6.92 16.14 -7.23
N VAL A 130 7.54 17.25 -6.85
CA VAL A 130 7.37 17.81 -5.49
C VAL A 130 5.90 18.14 -5.22
N GLU A 131 5.16 18.65 -6.20
CA GLU A 131 3.72 18.85 -6.06
C GLU A 131 3.01 17.54 -5.69
N SER A 132 3.38 16.41 -6.29
CA SER A 132 2.80 15.13 -5.91
C SER A 132 3.14 14.67 -4.49
N SER A 133 4.27 15.11 -3.90
CA SER A 133 4.58 14.83 -2.47
C SER A 133 3.70 15.60 -1.50
N GLN A 134 3.08 16.67 -2.00
CA GLN A 134 2.18 17.54 -1.26
C GLN A 134 0.72 17.37 -1.71
N SER A 135 0.48 16.61 -2.78
CA SER A 135 -0.82 16.43 -3.42
C SER A 135 -1.57 15.25 -2.83
N GLU A 136 -2.90 15.36 -2.82
CA GLU A 136 -3.80 14.28 -2.43
C GLU A 136 -4.03 13.25 -3.55
N ASP A 137 -3.69 13.58 -4.80
CA ASP A 137 -3.97 12.76 -5.98
C ASP A 137 -2.89 11.70 -6.28
N GLY A 138 -1.80 11.69 -5.51
CA GLY A 138 -0.64 10.81 -5.73
C GLY A 138 0.33 11.29 -6.82
N PRO A 139 1.35 10.46 -7.17
CA PRO A 139 2.32 10.77 -8.21
C PRO A 139 1.66 10.99 -9.58
N LYS A 140 1.84 12.19 -10.17
CA LYS A 140 1.32 12.55 -11.50
C LYS A 140 2.38 12.32 -12.58
N GLY A 141 2.03 11.61 -13.66
CA GLY A 141 2.86 11.49 -14.87
C GLY A 141 2.47 10.32 -15.78
N LYS A 142 2.60 10.45 -17.11
CA LYS A 142 2.54 9.30 -18.03
C LYS A 142 3.87 8.54 -17.98
N GLY A 143 3.85 7.21 -17.85
CA GLY A 143 5.07 6.38 -17.83
C GLY A 143 5.81 6.41 -16.49
N VAL A 144 5.05 6.43 -15.39
CA VAL A 144 5.56 6.38 -14.01
C VAL A 144 6.59 5.26 -13.87
N LYS A 145 7.81 5.62 -13.53
CA LYS A 145 8.87 4.64 -13.25
C LYS A 145 8.69 4.14 -11.83
N THR A 146 8.51 2.84 -11.68
CA THR A 146 8.46 2.15 -10.40
C THR A 146 9.77 1.40 -10.16
N ALA A 147 10.25 1.42 -8.93
CA ALA A 147 11.35 0.60 -8.44
C ALA A 147 10.84 -0.22 -7.23
N SER A 148 11.33 -1.43 -7.07
CA SER A 148 10.89 -2.28 -5.96
C SER A 148 11.44 -1.77 -4.61
N ALA A 149 10.88 -2.26 -3.51
CA ALA A 149 11.53 -2.11 -2.21
C ALA A 149 12.98 -2.61 -2.26
N ASN A 150 13.86 -2.01 -1.46
CA ASN A 150 15.31 -2.26 -1.44
C ASN A 150 16.09 -1.86 -2.71
N GLU A 151 15.43 -1.44 -3.78
CA GLU A 151 16.11 -0.90 -4.95
C GLU A 151 16.63 0.52 -4.64
N LEU A 152 17.90 0.76 -4.95
CA LEU A 152 18.51 2.08 -4.78
C LEU A 152 18.14 2.96 -5.98
N VAL A 153 17.42 4.04 -5.73
CA VAL A 153 17.09 5.03 -6.75
C VAL A 153 17.98 6.25 -6.60
N ILE A 154 18.60 6.68 -7.70
CA ILE A 154 19.47 7.86 -7.71
C ILE A 154 18.64 9.12 -7.93
N PHE A 155 18.84 10.09 -7.04
CA PHE A 155 18.33 11.45 -7.20
C PHE A 155 19.35 12.28 -7.94
N ASN A 156 18.95 12.84 -9.09
CA ASN A 156 19.77 13.86 -9.74
C ASN A 156 19.61 15.17 -8.94
N PRO A 157 20.66 15.67 -8.28
CA PRO A 157 20.60 16.89 -7.48
C PRO A 157 20.20 18.12 -8.30
N ASP A 158 20.50 18.12 -9.60
CA ASP A 158 20.23 19.23 -10.51
C ASP A 158 18.78 19.22 -11.04
N GLU A 159 18.09 18.08 -10.90
CA GLU A 159 16.66 17.97 -11.23
C GLU A 159 15.83 18.63 -10.13
N LYS A 160 15.32 19.83 -10.43
CA LYS A 160 14.35 20.52 -9.59
C LYS A 160 13.00 19.83 -9.65
N ASP A 161 12.24 19.94 -8.56
CA ASP A 161 10.87 19.48 -8.46
C ASP A 161 10.63 17.98 -8.63
N VAL A 162 11.66 17.16 -8.39
CA VAL A 162 11.56 15.69 -8.37
C VAL A 162 11.30 15.16 -6.97
N SER A 163 10.48 14.12 -6.89
CA SER A 163 10.24 13.35 -5.67
C SER A 163 10.18 11.85 -5.95
N GLN A 164 10.29 11.07 -4.88
CA GLN A 164 10.11 9.63 -4.85
C GLN A 164 9.07 9.33 -3.78
N HIS A 165 8.10 8.47 -4.10
CA HIS A 165 7.00 8.10 -3.20
C HIS A 165 7.01 6.62 -2.95
N VAL A 166 6.66 6.22 -1.73
CA VAL A 166 6.37 4.81 -1.42
C VAL A 166 4.87 4.63 -1.57
N CYS A 167 4.45 3.88 -2.60
CA CYS A 167 3.06 3.69 -2.98
C CYS A 167 2.65 2.21 -2.95
N ILE A 168 1.40 1.95 -2.58
CA ILE A 168 0.76 0.65 -2.77
C ILE A 168 0.41 0.49 -4.25
N THR A 169 0.81 -0.63 -4.84
CA THR A 169 0.37 -1.05 -6.18
C THR A 169 -0.73 -2.12 -6.08
N PHE A 170 -1.61 -2.18 -7.07
CA PHE A 170 -2.62 -3.22 -7.27
C PHE A 170 -2.41 -3.99 -8.58
N GLU A 171 -1.52 -3.54 -9.48
CA GLU A 171 -1.23 -4.13 -10.80
C GLU A 171 -1.03 -5.65 -10.73
N LYS A 172 -0.27 -6.12 -9.73
CA LYS A 172 0.01 -7.56 -9.51
C LYS A 172 -0.61 -8.11 -8.23
N ALA A 173 -1.54 -7.38 -7.61
CA ALA A 173 -2.16 -7.81 -6.37
C ALA A 173 -2.98 -9.10 -6.59
N SER A 174 -2.92 -9.98 -5.61
CA SER A 174 -3.92 -11.04 -5.45
C SER A 174 -4.99 -10.54 -4.48
N ALA A 175 -6.25 -10.64 -4.88
CA ALA A 175 -7.40 -10.30 -4.05
C ALA A 175 -8.07 -11.58 -3.53
N ASP A 176 -8.56 -11.53 -2.31
CA ASP A 176 -9.37 -12.57 -1.70
C ASP A 176 -10.47 -11.94 -0.85
N PHE A 177 -11.55 -12.69 -0.62
CA PHE A 177 -12.51 -12.34 0.40
C PHE A 177 -12.21 -13.17 1.64
N ILE A 178 -12.17 -12.52 2.79
CA ILE A 178 -11.99 -13.19 4.08
C ILE A 178 -13.22 -12.99 4.97
N GLY A 179 -13.52 -14.00 5.78
CA GLY A 179 -14.55 -13.90 6.82
C GLY A 179 -13.93 -13.47 8.15
N THR A 180 -14.45 -12.41 8.75
CA THR A 180 -14.06 -11.91 10.08
C THR A 180 -14.79 -12.64 11.21
N THR A 181 -15.77 -13.47 10.88
CA THR A 181 -16.57 -14.30 11.81
C THR A 181 -16.62 -15.76 11.34
N GLU A 182 -16.90 -16.70 12.24
CA GLU A 182 -17.02 -18.12 11.86
C GLU A 182 -18.13 -18.39 10.83
N GLU A 183 -19.19 -17.58 10.83
CA GLU A 183 -20.27 -17.69 9.86
C GLU A 183 -19.86 -17.15 8.48
N SER A 184 -19.24 -15.97 8.43
CA SER A 184 -18.76 -15.38 7.18
C SER A 184 -17.67 -16.22 6.53
N LYS A 185 -16.75 -16.82 7.32
CA LYS A 185 -15.73 -17.76 6.82
C LYS A 185 -16.30 -18.92 6.01
N LYS A 186 -17.50 -19.41 6.37
CA LYS A 186 -18.17 -20.49 5.64
C LYS A 186 -18.82 -20.01 4.34
N ARG A 187 -19.27 -18.75 4.30
CA ARG A 187 -20.00 -18.17 3.16
C ARG A 187 -19.07 -17.54 2.12
N VAL A 188 -17.87 -17.13 2.54
CA VAL A 188 -16.94 -16.37 1.71
C VAL A 188 -16.48 -17.13 0.46
N ALA A 189 -16.30 -18.45 0.57
CA ALA A 189 -15.93 -19.31 -0.55
C ALA A 189 -16.94 -19.25 -1.71
N GLY A 190 -18.21 -19.03 -1.40
CA GLY A 190 -19.27 -18.88 -2.40
C GLY A 190 -19.23 -17.56 -3.16
N MET A 191 -18.38 -16.60 -2.79
CA MET A 191 -18.32 -15.25 -3.37
C MET A 191 -17.13 -15.04 -4.31
N ALA A 192 -16.35 -16.09 -4.60
CA ALA A 192 -15.15 -16.00 -5.43
C ALA A 192 -15.42 -15.43 -6.84
N PHE A 193 -16.63 -15.60 -7.38
CA PHE A 193 -17.02 -15.07 -8.69
C PHE A 193 -17.02 -13.53 -8.75
N LEU A 194 -17.06 -12.83 -7.61
CA LEU A 194 -17.00 -11.37 -7.54
C LEU A 194 -15.56 -10.83 -7.54
N LEU A 195 -14.57 -11.67 -7.21
CA LEU A 195 -13.19 -11.22 -6.95
C LEU A 195 -12.51 -10.59 -8.17
N GLY A 196 -12.80 -11.12 -9.37
CA GLY A 196 -12.23 -10.58 -10.61
C GLY A 196 -12.57 -9.11 -10.81
N ALA A 197 -13.85 -8.76 -10.66
CA ALA A 197 -14.32 -7.38 -10.82
C ALA A 197 -13.82 -6.45 -9.73
N VAL A 198 -13.77 -6.92 -8.48
CA VAL A 198 -13.20 -6.13 -7.37
C VAL A 198 -11.71 -5.85 -7.62
N LYS A 199 -10.95 -6.88 -8.01
CA LYS A 199 -9.53 -6.73 -8.33
C LYS A 199 -9.32 -5.72 -9.47
N GLU A 200 -10.05 -5.89 -10.57
CA GLU A 200 -9.95 -5.00 -11.73
C GLU A 200 -10.31 -3.55 -11.36
N TYR A 201 -11.36 -3.35 -10.56
CA TYR A 201 -11.74 -2.03 -10.08
C TYR A 201 -10.60 -1.35 -9.30
N PHE A 202 -9.98 -2.04 -8.34
CA PHE A 202 -8.85 -1.50 -7.60
C PHE A 202 -7.63 -1.23 -8.50
N GLN A 203 -7.37 -2.10 -9.47
CA GLN A 203 -6.30 -1.88 -10.46
C GLN A 203 -6.53 -0.63 -11.31
N GLN A 204 -7.77 -0.34 -11.69
CA GLN A 204 -8.09 0.83 -12.52
C GLN A 204 -8.18 2.12 -11.70
N HIS A 205 -8.71 2.04 -10.48
CA HIS A 205 -9.13 3.21 -9.72
C HIS A 205 -8.28 3.50 -8.48
N ALA A 206 -7.50 2.55 -7.97
CA ALA A 206 -6.70 2.68 -6.76
C ALA A 206 -5.17 2.59 -6.98
N GLU A 207 -4.72 2.18 -8.17
CA GLU A 207 -3.31 2.03 -8.52
C GLU A 207 -2.49 3.27 -8.19
N LEU A 208 -1.47 3.10 -7.33
CA LEU A 208 -0.53 4.13 -6.86
C LEU A 208 -1.17 5.34 -6.15
N LYS A 209 -2.47 5.28 -5.80
CA LYS A 209 -3.16 6.38 -5.09
C LYS A 209 -2.92 6.36 -3.59
N TYR A 210 -2.64 5.20 -3.02
CA TYR A 210 -2.25 5.07 -1.62
C TYR A 210 -0.73 5.21 -1.48
N PHE A 211 -0.27 6.41 -1.18
CA PHE A 211 1.14 6.66 -0.84
C PHE A 211 1.30 6.80 0.67
N VAL A 212 2.33 6.16 1.20
CA VAL A 212 2.59 6.03 2.65
C VAL A 212 3.79 6.86 3.11
N ALA A 213 4.65 7.26 2.19
CA ALA A 213 5.77 8.15 2.45
C ALA A 213 6.26 8.79 1.15
N GLY A 214 7.08 9.83 1.25
CA GLY A 214 7.75 10.41 0.10
C GLY A 214 8.94 11.28 0.50
N VAL A 215 9.91 11.37 -0.39
CA VAL A 215 11.09 12.23 -0.26
C VAL A 215 11.21 13.11 -1.49
N SER A 216 11.60 14.36 -1.30
CA SER A 216 11.66 15.35 -2.36
C SER A 216 13.05 15.97 -2.44
N ASN A 217 13.49 16.28 -3.67
CA ASN A 217 14.76 16.96 -3.90
C ASN A 217 14.68 18.49 -3.67
N LYS A 218 13.54 19.00 -3.22
CA LYS A 218 13.35 20.43 -2.93
C LYS A 218 13.86 20.74 -1.53
N TYR A 219 14.78 21.69 -1.46
CA TYR A 219 15.32 22.22 -0.21
C TYR A 219 15.18 23.74 -0.20
N ASN A 220 15.23 24.33 0.99
CA ASN A 220 15.31 25.79 1.14
C ASN A 220 16.79 26.18 1.32
N PRO A 221 17.42 26.88 0.35
CA PRO A 221 18.81 27.29 0.45
C PRO A 221 19.10 28.19 1.66
N GLU A 222 18.11 28.98 2.09
CA GLU A 222 18.26 29.92 3.21
C GLU A 222 18.21 29.24 4.58
N SER A 223 17.72 28.00 4.65
CA SER A 223 17.58 27.26 5.91
C SER A 223 18.79 26.38 6.23
N GLY A 224 19.85 26.40 5.42
CA GLY A 224 21.00 25.49 5.56
C GLY A 224 20.64 24.01 5.46
N SER A 225 19.56 23.68 4.74
CA SER A 225 19.06 22.30 4.56
C SER A 225 19.65 21.62 3.32
N ASP A 226 20.57 22.27 2.63
CA ASP A 226 21.28 21.76 1.46
C ASP A 226 22.03 20.46 1.75
N SER A 227 22.55 20.29 2.96
CA SER A 227 23.20 19.05 3.40
C SER A 227 22.25 17.86 3.56
N LEU A 228 20.93 18.11 3.64
CA LEU A 228 19.89 17.07 3.75
C LEU A 228 19.27 16.73 2.39
N GLN A 229 19.77 17.33 1.30
CA GLN A 229 19.29 17.05 -0.04
C GLN A 229 19.59 15.58 -0.41
N PRO A 230 18.58 14.76 -0.73
CA PRO A 230 18.78 13.35 -1.03
C PRO A 230 19.56 13.18 -2.34
N ARG A 231 20.60 12.35 -2.34
CA ARG A 231 21.36 11.94 -3.54
C ARG A 231 20.96 10.55 -4.03
N SER A 232 20.47 9.73 -3.11
CA SER A 232 19.88 8.45 -3.40
C SER A 232 18.80 8.18 -2.37
N PHE A 233 17.88 7.29 -2.74
CA PHE A 233 16.77 6.91 -1.90
C PHE A 233 16.50 5.43 -2.05
N ARG A 234 16.23 4.79 -0.93
CA ARG A 234 15.83 3.40 -0.81
C ARG A 234 14.88 3.34 0.37
N PHE A 235 13.92 2.43 0.31
CA PHE A 235 13.14 2.08 1.49
C PHE A 235 13.15 0.58 1.68
N ASN A 236 12.87 0.17 2.90
CA ASN A 236 12.61 -1.20 3.29
C ASN A 236 11.44 -1.26 4.27
N THR A 237 10.84 -2.43 4.40
CA THR A 237 9.88 -2.74 5.45
C THR A 237 10.55 -3.65 6.48
N LEU A 238 9.99 -3.68 7.68
CA LEU A 238 10.39 -4.58 8.74
C LEU A 238 9.12 -5.18 9.32
N LYS A 239 9.08 -6.50 9.39
CA LYS A 239 8.04 -7.23 10.12
C LYS A 239 8.55 -7.57 11.52
N GLY A 240 7.78 -7.22 12.53
CA GLY A 240 8.04 -7.67 13.90
C GLY A 240 8.14 -9.19 13.97
N LYS A 241 9.15 -9.72 14.68
CA LYS A 241 9.34 -11.18 14.79
C LYS A 241 8.40 -11.79 15.83
N THR A 242 7.95 -10.97 16.78
CA THR A 242 6.98 -11.32 17.80
C THR A 242 5.81 -10.34 17.79
N GLU A 243 4.70 -10.68 18.46
CA GLU A 243 3.54 -9.79 18.58
C GLU A 243 3.84 -8.46 19.30
N ASN A 244 4.95 -8.41 20.06
CA ASN A 244 5.39 -7.21 20.77
C ASN A 244 6.41 -6.38 19.97
N ASP A 245 6.92 -6.93 18.86
CA ASP A 245 7.87 -6.21 18.02
C ASP A 245 7.11 -5.29 17.06
N GLU A 246 7.55 -4.04 16.95
CA GLU A 246 6.94 -3.12 16.01
C GLU A 246 7.38 -3.42 14.57
N SER A 247 6.41 -3.62 13.68
CA SER A 247 6.64 -3.56 12.24
C SER A 247 6.79 -2.09 11.80
N ALA A 248 7.63 -1.83 10.81
CA ALA A 248 7.96 -0.47 10.39
C ALA A 248 8.26 -0.35 8.89
N LEU A 249 8.00 0.84 8.35
CA LEU A 249 8.57 1.33 7.10
C LEU A 249 9.83 2.12 7.43
N CYS A 250 10.95 1.79 6.80
CA CYS A 250 12.26 2.42 6.98
C CYS A 250 12.74 2.99 5.64
N MET A 251 13.29 4.21 5.63
CA MET A 251 13.67 4.89 4.39
C MET A 251 14.81 5.89 4.57
#